data_AF-A0A961P534-F1
#
_entry.id   AF-A0A961P534-F1
#
_cell.length_a   1.000
_cell.length_b   1.000
_cell.length_c   1.000
_cell.angle_alpha   90.00
_cell.angle_beta   90.00
_cell.angle_gamma   90.00
#
_symmetry.space_group_name_H-M   'P 1'
#
loop_
_entity.id
_entity.type
_entity.pdbx_description
1 polymer ?
#
loop_
_entity_poly.entity_id
_entity_poly.type
_entity_poly.pdbx_seq_one_letter_code
_entity_poly.pdbx_strand_id
1 'polypeptide(L)'
;MATEAHGEEAPGLVFHPLDQFIVKPLFGDGPVGMFTITNVTLWLALAVLAIVALFVFGTRGRAIVPSRSQSIAEVLYGFTYKMVEDVAGKDAIKFFPYIFTLFMFILASNYLGLLPLSFATTSHIAVTAVLALAVFLTVTIVGFVKNGAGFLSLFWVSSAPLV
;
A
#
# COMPACT_ATOMS: atom_id res chain seq x y z
N MET A 1 17.55 -4.07 26.92
CA MET A 1 18.71 -3.37 27.51
C MET A 1 19.64 -2.97 26.39
N ALA A 2 19.60 -1.71 26.00
CA ALA A 2 20.66 -1.05 25.25
C ALA A 2 20.78 0.34 25.89
N THR A 3 21.59 0.38 26.95
CA THR A 3 21.91 1.59 27.69
C THR A 3 23.00 2.33 26.92
N GLU A 4 22.69 3.59 26.60
CA GLU A 4 23.55 4.76 26.37
C GLU A 4 24.88 4.60 25.60
N ALA A 5 24.94 5.31 24.48
CA ALA A 5 26.15 6.02 24.08
C ALA A 5 25.75 7.47 23.76
N HIS A 6 25.68 8.30 24.80
CA HIS A 6 25.74 9.75 24.65
C HIS A 6 27.17 10.09 24.20
N GLY A 7 27.37 10.09 22.87
CA GLY A 7 28.56 10.66 22.24
C GLY A 7 28.44 12.17 22.20
N GLU A 8 29.49 12.84 22.67
CA GLU A 8 29.69 14.28 22.75
C GLU A 8 29.19 15.04 21.50
N GLU A 9 28.46 16.13 21.72
CA GLU A 9 28.00 17.07 20.69
C GLU A 9 29.20 17.78 20.04
N ALA A 10 29.71 17.21 18.94
CA ALA A 10 30.61 17.92 18.04
C ALA A 10 29.83 18.98 17.23
N PRO A 11 30.35 20.21 17.02
CA PRO A 11 29.67 21.28 16.29
C PRO A 11 29.82 21.08 14.77
N GLY A 12 29.45 19.89 14.31
CA GLY A 12 29.33 19.54 12.89
C GLY A 12 27.85 19.35 12.55
N LEU A 13 27.52 19.41 11.26
CA LEU A 13 26.20 19.06 10.77
C LEU A 13 25.99 17.55 10.99
N VAL A 14 25.48 17.16 12.17
CA VAL A 14 25.22 15.76 12.51
C VAL A 14 23.96 15.33 11.76
N PHE A 15 24.16 14.53 10.71
CA PHE A 15 23.05 13.98 9.94
C PHE A 15 22.55 12.70 10.59
N HIS A 16 21.30 12.71 11.05
CA HIS A 16 20.60 11.52 11.50
C HIS A 16 19.66 11.03 10.39
N PRO A 17 20.08 10.07 9.54
CA PRO A 17 19.30 9.64 8.37
C PRO A 17 17.96 9.00 8.74
N LEU A 18 17.78 8.56 10.00
CA LEU A 18 16.54 7.96 10.47
C LEU A 18 15.48 8.98 10.92
N ASP A 19 15.86 10.26 11.07
CA ASP A 19 14.95 11.30 11.55
C ASP A 19 13.77 11.55 10.59
N GLN A 20 13.97 11.24 9.31
CA GLN A 20 12.93 11.32 8.28
C GLN A 20 11.74 10.39 8.54
N PHE A 21 11.93 9.33 9.34
CA PHE A 21 10.89 8.34 9.66
C PHE A 21 10.26 8.57 11.04
N ILE A 22 10.62 9.64 11.74
CA ILE A 22 10.03 9.95 13.05
C ILE A 22 8.60 10.45 12.86
N VAL A 23 7.66 9.81 13.55
CA VAL A 23 6.26 10.22 13.58
C VAL A 23 6.12 11.44 14.49
N LYS A 24 5.64 12.54 13.92
CA LYS A 24 5.42 13.80 14.65
C LYS A 24 3.96 14.22 14.57
N PRO A 25 3.36 14.74 15.65
CA PRO A 25 2.07 15.40 15.58
C PRO A 25 2.14 16.60 14.62
N LEU A 26 1.09 16.80 13.84
CA LEU A 26 1.00 17.92 12.89
C LEU A 26 0.51 19.20 13.58
N PHE A 27 -0.30 19.05 14.63
CA PHE A 27 -0.88 20.14 15.39
C PHE A 27 -0.52 19.99 16.87
N GLY A 28 0.25 20.95 17.40
CA GLY A 28 0.70 20.99 18.78
C GLY A 28 1.87 20.06 19.10
N ASP A 29 2.41 20.22 20.32
CA ASP A 29 3.59 19.49 20.81
C ASP A 29 3.23 18.41 21.85
N GLY A 30 1.97 17.97 21.86
CA GLY A 30 1.47 16.95 22.78
C GLY A 30 1.90 15.53 22.40
N PRO A 31 1.75 14.56 23.32
CA PRO A 31 2.01 13.15 23.02
C PRO A 31 1.10 12.65 21.88
N VAL A 32 1.63 11.73 21.07
CA VAL A 32 0.85 11.09 20.00
C VAL A 32 -0.17 10.15 20.64
N GLY A 33 -1.44 10.55 20.61
CA GLY A 33 -2.59 9.73 21.00
C GLY A 33 -3.17 8.96 19.81
N MET A 34 -4.20 8.16 20.08
CA MET A 34 -4.83 7.27 19.08
C MET A 34 -5.40 8.00 17.86
N PHE A 35 -5.93 9.21 18.03
CA PHE A 35 -6.54 10.02 16.97
C PHE A 35 -5.76 11.30 16.65
N THR A 36 -4.50 11.39 17.09
CA THR A 36 -3.67 12.55 16.80
C THR A 36 -3.31 12.56 15.32
N ILE A 37 -3.56 13.69 14.65
CA ILE A 37 -3.14 13.89 13.26
C ILE A 37 -1.63 14.04 13.25
N THR A 38 -0.94 13.08 12.66
CA THR A 38 0.51 13.06 12.48
C THR A 38 0.89 13.25 11.02
N ASN A 39 2.18 13.46 10.78
CA ASN A 39 2.76 13.40 9.43
C ASN A 39 2.34 12.13 8.67
N VAL A 40 2.37 10.95 9.29
CA VAL A 40 1.91 9.68 8.68
C VAL A 40 0.48 9.80 8.17
N THR A 41 -0.45 10.26 9.03
CA THR A 41 -1.88 10.36 8.68
C THR A 41 -2.12 11.38 7.56
N LEU A 42 -1.34 12.47 7.53
CA LEU A 42 -1.38 13.47 6.46
C LEU A 42 -0.96 12.85 5.12
N TRP A 43 0.19 12.16 5.08
CA TRP A 43 0.71 11.57 3.84
C TRP A 43 -0.16 10.40 3.34
N LEU A 44 -0.78 9.64 4.25
CA LEU A 44 -1.81 8.65 3.90
C LEU A 44 -3.04 9.31 3.27
N ALA A 45 -3.54 10.40 3.85
CA ALA A 45 -4.67 11.14 3.30
C ALA A 45 -4.35 11.74 1.93
N LEU A 46 -3.13 12.26 1.73
CA LEU A 46 -2.66 12.76 0.44
C LEU A 46 -2.57 11.64 -0.61
N ALA A 47 -2.13 10.44 -0.25
CA ALA A 47 -2.13 9.30 -1.16
C ALA A 47 -3.55 8.95 -1.63
N VAL A 48 -4.51 8.88 -0.70
CA VAL A 48 -5.92 8.64 -1.04
C VAL A 48 -6.46 9.77 -1.92
N LEU A 49 -6.18 11.02 -1.56
CA LEU A 49 -6.63 12.19 -2.32
C LEU A 49 -6.03 12.19 -3.73
N ALA A 50 -4.78 11.81 -3.91
CA ALA A 50 -4.14 11.71 -5.22
C ALA A 50 -4.83 10.65 -6.10
N ILE A 51 -5.19 9.49 -5.54
CA ILE A 51 -5.93 8.44 -6.24
C ILE A 51 -7.33 8.96 -6.63
N VAL A 52 -8.05 9.55 -5.68
CA VAL A 52 -9.38 10.13 -5.92
C VAL A 52 -9.28 11.23 -6.99
N ALA A 53 -8.26 12.08 -6.95
CA ALA A 53 -8.10 13.13 -7.92
C ALA A 53 -7.86 12.58 -9.33
N LEU A 54 -7.00 11.57 -9.47
CA LEU A 54 -6.73 10.93 -10.75
C LEU A 54 -7.98 10.25 -11.32
N PHE A 55 -8.70 9.45 -10.54
CA PHE A 55 -9.83 8.68 -11.06
C PHE A 55 -11.14 9.47 -11.12
N VAL A 56 -11.44 10.34 -10.15
CA VAL A 56 -12.70 11.10 -10.14
C VAL A 56 -12.59 12.34 -11.01
N PHE A 57 -11.55 13.16 -10.85
CA PHE A 57 -11.41 14.37 -11.67
C PHE A 57 -10.79 14.07 -13.03
N GLY A 58 -9.80 13.18 -13.09
CA GLY A 58 -9.12 12.84 -14.34
C GLY A 58 -10.00 12.13 -15.38
N THR A 59 -11.06 11.42 -14.96
CA THR A 59 -12.00 10.73 -15.86
C THR A 59 -13.37 11.43 -16.01
N ARG A 60 -13.57 12.58 -15.36
CA ARG A 60 -14.87 13.28 -15.29
C ARG A 60 -15.44 13.66 -16.66
N GLY A 61 -14.57 13.97 -17.63
CA GLY A 61 -14.98 14.37 -18.97
C GLY A 61 -15.58 13.22 -19.81
N ARG A 62 -15.24 11.95 -19.47
CA ARG A 62 -15.66 10.73 -20.21
C ARG A 62 -15.68 10.91 -21.73
N ALA A 63 -14.68 11.61 -22.26
CA ALA A 63 -14.63 11.93 -23.67
C ALA A 63 -14.24 10.67 -24.47
N ILE A 64 -14.81 10.51 -25.67
CA ILE A 64 -14.49 9.39 -26.57
C ILE A 64 -13.02 9.44 -27.00
N VAL A 65 -12.48 10.65 -27.21
CA VAL A 65 -11.04 10.88 -27.34
C VAL A 65 -10.51 11.30 -25.97
N PRO A 66 -9.70 10.47 -25.28
CA PRO A 66 -9.32 10.72 -23.91
C PRO A 66 -8.34 11.89 -23.79
N SER A 67 -8.52 12.71 -22.74
CA SER A 67 -7.53 13.70 -22.34
C SER A 67 -6.31 13.03 -21.68
N ARG A 68 -5.19 13.74 -21.55
CA ARG A 68 -3.94 13.17 -20.99
C ARG A 68 -4.14 12.50 -19.62
N SER A 69 -4.92 13.11 -18.71
CA SER A 69 -5.21 12.55 -17.39
C SER A 69 -6.14 11.33 -17.46
N GLN A 70 -7.13 11.36 -18.36
CA GLN A 70 -8.01 10.23 -18.61
C GLN A 70 -7.22 9.04 -19.17
N SER A 71 -6.30 9.28 -20.12
CA SER A 71 -5.43 8.24 -20.68
C SER A 71 -4.56 7.56 -19.61
N ILE A 72 -3.98 8.33 -18.68
CA ILE A 72 -3.20 7.74 -17.58
C ILE A 72 -4.08 6.82 -16.73
N ALA A 73 -5.28 7.28 -16.35
CA ALA A 73 -6.21 6.48 -15.55
C ALA A 73 -6.68 5.21 -16.28
N GLU A 74 -7.00 5.31 -17.57
CA GLU A 74 -7.43 4.17 -18.40
C GLU A 74 -6.31 3.15 -18.61
N VAL A 75 -5.08 3.61 -18.85
CA VAL A 75 -3.92 2.73 -19.00
C VAL A 75 -3.63 2.00 -17.70
N LEU A 76 -3.65 2.68 -16.55
CA LEU A 76 -3.48 2.05 -15.25
C LEU A 76 -4.57 1.01 -14.98
N TYR A 77 -5.84 1.36 -15.22
CA TYR A 77 -6.96 0.44 -15.06
C TYR A 77 -6.80 -0.81 -15.94
N GLY A 78 -6.56 -0.61 -17.25
CA GLY A 78 -6.43 -1.70 -18.21
C GLY A 78 -5.20 -2.58 -17.94
N PHE A 79 -4.09 -1.98 -17.51
CA PHE A 79 -2.88 -2.69 -17.12
C PHE A 79 -3.13 -3.61 -15.92
N THR A 80 -3.70 -3.07 -14.84
CA THR A 80 -3.99 -3.88 -13.65
C THR A 80 -5.05 -4.94 -13.94
N TYR A 81 -6.06 -4.64 -14.76
CA TYR A 81 -7.09 -5.60 -15.12
C TYR A 81 -6.50 -6.80 -15.86
N LYS A 82 -5.70 -6.54 -16.91
CA LYS A 82 -5.03 -7.59 -17.68
C LYS A 82 -4.08 -8.40 -16.82
N MET A 83 -3.30 -7.75 -15.96
CA MET A 83 -2.42 -8.44 -15.01
C MET A 83 -3.21 -9.44 -14.12
N VAL A 84 -4.36 -9.03 -13.60
CA VAL A 84 -5.19 -9.92 -12.77
C VAL A 84 -5.76 -11.07 -13.59
N GLU A 85 -6.25 -10.80 -14.81
CA GLU A 85 -6.77 -11.82 -15.72
C GLU A 85 -5.69 -12.85 -16.11
N ASP A 86 -4.50 -12.37 -16.45
CA ASP A 86 -3.40 -13.20 -16.94
C ASP A 86 -2.81 -14.09 -15.82
N VAL A 87 -2.74 -13.57 -14.58
CA VAL A 87 -2.12 -14.29 -13.45
C VAL A 87 -3.12 -15.23 -12.77
N ALA A 88 -4.35 -14.78 -12.54
CA ALA A 88 -5.32 -15.50 -11.70
C ALA A 88 -6.56 -16.00 -12.47
N GLY A 89 -6.65 -15.69 -13.77
CA GLY A 89 -7.74 -16.11 -14.65
C GLY A 89 -8.99 -15.23 -14.54
N LYS A 90 -9.94 -15.48 -15.46
CA LYS A 90 -11.20 -14.73 -15.55
C LYS A 90 -12.05 -14.78 -14.28
N ASP A 91 -12.00 -15.90 -13.56
CA ASP A 91 -12.72 -16.07 -12.30
C ASP A 91 -12.22 -15.15 -11.18
N ALA A 92 -10.98 -14.66 -11.28
CA ALA A 92 -10.39 -13.75 -10.32
C ALA A 92 -10.79 -12.29 -10.54
N ILE A 93 -11.38 -11.95 -11.69
CA ILE A 93 -11.82 -10.58 -12.00
C ILE A 93 -12.86 -10.07 -10.99
N LYS A 94 -13.62 -10.95 -10.33
CA LYS A 94 -14.51 -10.53 -9.22
C LYS A 94 -13.77 -9.90 -8.04
N PHE A 95 -12.50 -10.23 -7.85
CA PHE A 95 -11.61 -9.62 -6.84
C PHE A 95 -10.84 -8.41 -7.38
N PHE A 96 -11.02 -8.07 -8.65
CA PHE A 96 -10.33 -6.95 -9.27
C PHE A 96 -10.50 -5.63 -8.49
N PRO A 97 -11.68 -5.22 -7.99
CA PRO A 97 -11.80 -3.97 -7.23
C PRO A 97 -10.90 -3.93 -5.99
N TYR A 98 -10.76 -5.07 -5.29
CA TYR A 98 -9.90 -5.19 -4.12
C TYR A 98 -8.42 -5.09 -4.49
N ILE A 99 -7.99 -5.86 -5.50
CA ILE A 99 -6.60 -5.87 -5.99
C ILE A 99 -6.22 -4.50 -6.54
N PHE A 100 -7.11 -3.88 -7.32
CA PHE A 100 -6.91 -2.56 -7.90
C PHE A 100 -6.74 -1.48 -6.83
N THR A 101 -7.56 -1.53 -5.77
CA THR A 101 -7.45 -0.59 -4.64
C THR A 101 -6.09 -0.72 -3.95
N LEU A 102 -5.66 -1.95 -3.65
CA LEU A 102 -4.35 -2.21 -3.05
C LEU A 102 -3.21 -1.73 -3.95
N PHE A 103 -3.27 -2.06 -5.23
CA PHE A 103 -2.28 -1.66 -6.21
C PHE A 103 -2.15 -0.15 -6.28
N MET A 104 -3.27 0.57 -6.47
CA MET A 104 -3.28 2.03 -6.55
C MET A 104 -2.82 2.69 -5.24
N PHE A 105 -3.22 2.15 -4.09
CA PHE A 105 -2.80 2.65 -2.79
C PHE A 105 -1.29 2.54 -2.59
N ILE A 106 -0.73 1.36 -2.85
CA ILE A 106 0.72 1.11 -2.71
C ILE A 106 1.50 1.96 -3.71
N LEU A 107 1.04 2.02 -4.97
CA LEU A 107 1.65 2.83 -6.01
C LEU A 107 1.69 4.31 -5.62
N ALA A 108 0.54 4.91 -5.28
CA ALA A 108 0.47 6.32 -4.92
C ALA A 108 1.31 6.64 -3.67
N SER A 109 1.25 5.78 -2.65
CA SER A 109 2.03 5.96 -1.41
C SER A 109 3.54 5.92 -1.67
N ASN A 110 3.99 4.99 -2.51
CA ASN A 110 5.41 4.88 -2.87
C ASN A 110 5.88 6.05 -3.73
N TYR A 111 5.08 6.48 -4.71
CA TYR A 111 5.42 7.64 -5.55
C TYR A 111 5.45 8.94 -4.73
N LEU A 112 4.52 9.14 -3.80
CA LEU A 112 4.57 10.30 -2.90
C LEU A 112 5.79 10.26 -1.99
N GLY A 113 6.21 9.07 -1.55
CA GLY A 113 7.43 8.86 -0.77
C GLY A 113 8.74 9.21 -1.49
N LEU A 114 8.72 9.38 -2.81
CA LEU A 114 9.88 9.85 -3.59
C LEU A 114 10.04 11.38 -3.55
N LEU A 115 9.01 12.12 -3.12
CA LEU A 115 9.10 13.58 -3.03
C LEU A 115 10.08 13.97 -1.91
N PRO A 116 10.95 14.96 -2.14
CA PRO A 116 11.81 15.47 -1.09
C PRO A 116 10.95 16.02 0.05
N LEU A 117 11.36 15.77 1.30
CA LEU A 117 10.62 16.13 2.51
C LEU A 117 9.30 15.37 2.73
N SER A 118 9.01 14.34 1.92
CA SER A 118 7.86 13.48 2.16
C SER A 118 8.08 12.45 3.23
N PHE A 119 6.97 11.96 3.80
CA PHE A 119 6.99 10.82 4.69
C PHE A 119 6.58 9.57 3.93
N ALA A 120 7.52 8.63 3.75
CA ALA A 120 7.25 7.35 3.11
C ALA A 120 6.41 6.45 4.06
N THR A 121 5.09 6.48 3.91
CA THR A 121 4.14 5.74 4.77
C THR A 121 4.33 4.22 4.71
N THR A 122 4.83 3.71 3.59
CA THR A 122 5.15 2.28 3.37
C THR A 122 6.43 1.82 4.07
N SER A 123 7.26 2.73 4.59
CA SER A 123 8.42 2.38 5.41
C SER A 123 8.03 1.78 6.76
N HIS A 124 6.81 2.04 7.22
CA HIS A 124 6.31 1.57 8.50
C HIS A 124 5.70 0.18 8.36
N ILE A 125 6.31 -0.78 9.07
CA ILE A 125 5.86 -2.18 9.06
C ILE A 125 4.39 -2.34 9.45
N ALA A 126 3.88 -1.47 10.32
CA ALA A 126 2.46 -1.51 10.71
C ALA A 126 1.53 -1.34 9.50
N VAL A 127 1.84 -0.43 8.57
CA VAL A 127 1.02 -0.18 7.38
C VAL A 127 1.08 -1.38 6.44
N THR A 128 2.28 -1.84 6.11
CA THR A 128 2.48 -2.94 5.15
C THR A 128 2.02 -4.29 5.71
N ALA A 129 2.22 -4.56 7.00
CA ALA A 129 1.75 -5.77 7.66
C ALA A 129 0.22 -5.84 7.70
N VAL A 130 -0.48 -4.73 7.96
CA VAL A 130 -1.95 -4.71 7.94
C VAL A 130 -2.49 -5.04 6.54
N LEU A 131 -1.91 -4.46 5.49
CA LEU A 131 -2.29 -4.77 4.11
C LEU A 131 -1.98 -6.23 3.75
N ALA A 132 -0.82 -6.74 4.15
CA ALA A 132 -0.44 -8.12 3.91
C ALA A 132 -1.38 -9.10 4.63
N LEU A 133 -1.71 -8.83 5.89
CA LEU A 133 -2.67 -9.64 6.65
C LEU A 133 -4.07 -9.59 6.04
N ALA A 134 -4.53 -8.42 5.58
CA ALA A 134 -5.82 -8.30 4.91
C ALA A 134 -5.88 -9.18 3.65
N VAL A 135 -4.85 -9.17 2.81
CA VAL A 135 -4.74 -10.04 1.62
C VAL A 135 -4.67 -11.50 2.02
N PHE A 136 -3.77 -11.84 2.94
CA PHE A 136 -3.57 -13.21 3.41
C PHE A 136 -4.86 -13.82 3.92
N LEU A 137 -5.55 -13.14 4.85
CA LEU A 137 -6.81 -13.61 5.40
C LEU A 137 -7.88 -13.72 4.32
N THR A 138 -7.98 -12.74 3.40
CA THR A 138 -8.96 -12.79 2.30
C THR A 138 -8.75 -14.03 1.43
N VAL A 139 -7.52 -14.30 1.01
CA VAL A 139 -7.20 -15.46 0.16
C VAL A 139 -7.44 -16.77 0.90
N THR A 140 -7.02 -16.87 2.17
CA THR A 140 -7.23 -18.06 2.99
C THR A 140 -8.72 -18.35 3.19
N ILE A 141 -9.51 -17.34 3.58
CA ILE A 141 -10.96 -17.48 3.79
C ILE A 141 -11.64 -17.89 2.48
N VAL A 142 -11.36 -17.20 1.37
CA VAL A 142 -11.92 -17.54 0.05
C VAL A 142 -11.51 -18.95 -0.37
N GLY A 143 -10.27 -19.35 -0.09
CA GLY A 143 -9.75 -20.68 -0.38
C GLY A 143 -10.58 -21.79 0.29
N PHE A 144 -10.82 -21.66 1.61
CA PHE A 144 -11.67 -22.57 2.37
C PHE A 144 -13.15 -22.50 1.94
N VAL A 145 -13.70 -21.31 1.67
CA VAL A 145 -15.10 -21.16 1.24
C VAL A 145 -15.34 -21.85 -0.11
N LYS A 146 -14.40 -21.76 -1.05
CA LYS A 146 -14.55 -22.35 -2.39
C LYS A 146 -14.21 -23.84 -2.44
N ASN A 147 -13.27 -24.32 -1.63
CA ASN A 147 -12.72 -25.70 -1.77
C ASN A 147 -12.87 -26.56 -0.50
N GLY A 148 -13.43 -26.02 0.60
CA GLY A 148 -13.55 -26.72 1.87
C GLY A 148 -12.20 -27.19 2.42
N ALA A 149 -12.17 -28.37 3.03
CA ALA A 149 -10.93 -29.01 3.49
C ALA A 149 -9.96 -29.34 2.34
N GLY A 150 -10.47 -29.44 1.10
CA GLY A 150 -9.66 -29.63 -0.10
C GLY A 150 -8.70 -28.46 -0.36
N PHE A 151 -8.94 -27.27 0.21
CA PHE A 151 -7.98 -26.17 0.14
C PHE A 151 -6.60 -26.55 0.71
N LEU A 152 -6.57 -27.40 1.75
CA LEU A 152 -5.31 -27.82 2.38
C LEU A 152 -4.44 -28.67 1.46
N SER A 153 -5.00 -29.25 0.39
CA SER A 153 -4.20 -29.98 -0.59
C SER A 153 -3.23 -29.06 -1.34
N LEU A 154 -3.45 -27.74 -1.34
CA LEU A 154 -2.49 -26.77 -1.91
C LEU A 154 -1.13 -26.80 -1.20
N PHE A 155 -1.11 -27.14 0.10
CA PHE A 155 0.12 -27.25 0.88
C PHE A 155 0.83 -28.59 0.70
N TRP A 156 0.24 -29.52 -0.05
CA TRP A 156 0.82 -30.83 -0.34
C TRP A 156 1.15 -30.96 -1.83
N VAL A 157 2.34 -31.44 -2.15
CA VAL A 157 2.72 -31.72 -3.54
C VAL A 157 2.21 -33.12 -3.89
N SER A 158 1.14 -33.20 -4.68
CA SER A 158 0.51 -34.48 -5.04
C SER A 158 1.44 -35.46 -5.77
N SER A 159 2.52 -34.96 -6.37
CA SER A 159 3.55 -35.75 -7.04
C SER A 159 4.72 -36.17 -6.12
N ALA A 160 4.69 -35.79 -4.84
CA ALA A 160 5.71 -36.23 -3.89
C ALA A 160 5.54 -37.73 -3.57
N PRO A 161 6.61 -38.53 -3.63
CA PRO A 161 6.55 -39.93 -3.22
C PRO A 161 6.17 -40.04 -1.75
N LEU A 162 5.27 -40.97 -1.42
CA LEU A 162 4.78 -41.21 -0.06
C LEU A 162 5.73 -42.09 0.78
N VAL A 163 7.01 -42.17 0.39
CA VAL A 163 8.07 -42.93 1.07
C VAL A 163 9.35 -42.13 1.01
#